data_AF-X1KI98-F1
#
_entry.id   AF-X1KI98-F1
#
_cell.length_a   1.000
_cell.length_b   1.000
_cell.length_c   1.000
_cell.angle_alpha   90.00
_cell.angle_beta   90.00
_cell.angle_gamma   90.00
#
_symmetry.space_group_name_H-M   'P 1'
#
loop_
_entity.id
_entity.type
_entity.pdbx_description
1 polymer ?
#
loop_
_entity_poly.entity_id
_entity_poly.type
_entity_poly.pdbx_seq_one_letter_code
_entity_poly.pdbx_strand_id
1 'polypeptide(L)'
;MIAATTGSGATGTAVMGKIAVPEMRKYGYDMTLATGATASSGTVGILIPPSGSFVIIGVLAELSIGKLFIAGILPGILSVLIYMAMVNVRCTMNPKLAPTGQEFSWKERIFSLKKGWGVAVIFVVVIGGLYAGIASAIEVAALGCFIALVMVFIAMAGGKSTWVMLKDAVLDTIGLCAMIFAFIIGAGIFSLFITLSGVIPLLVHFVAGLALPRLLILLMICAIYIPLGMFFDPLSMV
;
A
#
# COMPACT_ATOMS: atom_id res chain seq x y z
N MET A 1 6.69 3.88 4.17
CA MET A 1 7.62 3.83 3.01
C MET A 1 7.86 2.41 2.55
N ILE A 2 8.32 1.49 3.41
CA ILE A 2 8.60 0.08 3.04
C ILE A 2 7.40 -0.60 2.36
N ALA A 3 6.20 -0.41 2.91
CA ALA A 3 4.96 -0.92 2.33
C ALA A 3 4.65 -0.36 0.92
N ALA A 4 4.91 0.93 0.69
CA ALA A 4 4.68 1.58 -0.60
C ALA A 4 5.71 1.12 -1.65
N THR A 5 6.99 0.97 -1.28
CA THR A 5 8.01 0.46 -2.21
C THR A 5 7.88 -1.02 -2.51
N THR A 6 7.36 -1.82 -1.58
CA THR A 6 7.14 -3.27 -1.80
C THR A 6 5.78 -3.57 -2.44
N GLY A 7 4.89 -2.57 -2.54
CA GLY A 7 3.54 -2.75 -3.07
C GLY A 7 2.66 -3.70 -2.25
N SER A 8 3.10 -4.08 -1.04
CA SER A 8 2.45 -5.05 -0.17
C SER A 8 2.35 -4.49 1.26
N GLY A 9 1.11 -4.32 1.73
CA GLY A 9 0.83 -3.89 3.10
C GLY A 9 1.29 -4.93 4.13
N ALA A 10 1.13 -6.23 3.82
CA ALA A 10 1.55 -7.32 4.70
C ALA A 10 3.06 -7.34 4.92
N THR A 11 3.85 -7.20 3.84
CA THR A 11 5.31 -7.11 3.92
C THR A 11 5.74 -5.87 4.69
N GLY A 12 5.11 -4.72 4.40
CA GLY A 12 5.33 -3.48 5.10
C GLY A 12 5.14 -3.59 6.61
N THR A 13 4.01 -4.15 7.04
CA THR A 13 3.70 -4.40 8.45
C THR A 13 4.67 -5.38 9.09
N ALA A 14 5.03 -6.47 8.41
CA ALA A 14 5.93 -7.48 8.96
C ALA A 14 7.34 -6.93 9.19
N VAL A 15 7.89 -6.18 8.22
CA VAL A 15 9.21 -5.56 8.34
C VAL A 15 9.19 -4.47 9.42
N MET A 16 8.18 -3.60 9.40
CA MET A 16 8.10 -2.50 10.36
C MET A 16 7.82 -3.01 11.78
N GLY A 17 7.03 -4.06 11.92
CA GLY A 17 6.81 -4.76 13.18
C GLY A 17 8.11 -5.32 13.75
N LYS A 18 8.91 -6.03 12.94
CA LYS A 18 10.20 -6.60 13.37
C LYS A 18 11.22 -5.55 13.81
N ILE A 19 11.21 -4.37 13.20
CA ILE A 19 12.19 -3.30 13.51
C ILE A 19 11.68 -2.43 14.65
N ALA A 20 10.43 -1.98 14.60
CA ALA A 20 9.93 -0.93 15.47
C ALA A 20 9.35 -1.44 16.79
N VAL A 21 8.76 -2.64 16.83
CA VAL A 21 8.18 -3.19 18.07
C VAL A 21 9.24 -3.49 19.13
N PRO A 22 10.39 -4.13 18.81
CA PRO A 22 11.44 -4.37 19.81
C PRO A 22 12.02 -3.09 20.39
N GLU A 23 12.25 -2.06 19.56
CA GLU A 23 12.73 -0.76 20.04
C GLU A 23 11.68 -0.05 20.89
N MET A 24 10.41 0.02 20.46
CA MET A 24 9.34 0.59 21.29
C MET A 24 9.24 -0.08 22.66
N ARG A 25 9.37 -1.41 22.71
CA ARG A 25 9.40 -2.16 23.97
C ARG A 25 10.58 -1.78 24.85
N LYS A 26 11.77 -1.56 24.27
CA LYS A 26 12.98 -1.12 25.00
C LYS A 26 12.79 0.26 25.64
N TYR A 27 12.03 1.14 24.99
CA TYR A 27 11.64 2.45 25.53
C TYR A 27 10.40 2.42 26.45
N GLY A 28 9.89 1.22 26.79
CA GLY A 28 8.79 1.06 27.74
C GLY A 28 7.39 1.36 27.19
N TYR A 29 7.22 1.34 25.86
CA TYR A 29 5.90 1.52 25.25
C TYR A 29 4.98 0.33 25.55
N ASP A 30 3.69 0.61 25.66
CA ASP A 30 2.67 -0.42 25.75
C ASP A 30 2.62 -1.28 24.46
N MET A 31 2.54 -2.59 24.64
CA MET A 31 2.60 -3.53 23.50
C MET A 31 1.37 -3.45 22.61
N THR A 32 0.19 -3.10 23.14
CA THR A 32 -1.01 -2.91 22.32
C THR A 32 -0.87 -1.69 21.44
N LEU A 33 -0.31 -0.59 21.96
CA LEU A 33 -0.01 0.60 21.14
C LEU A 33 1.07 0.29 20.09
N ALA A 34 2.17 -0.34 20.47
CA ALA A 34 3.28 -0.62 19.56
C ALA A 34 2.89 -1.57 18.41
N THR A 35 2.14 -2.63 18.72
CA THR A 35 1.66 -3.58 17.71
C THR A 35 0.56 -2.99 16.84
N GLY A 36 -0.38 -2.23 17.42
CA GLY A 36 -1.43 -1.53 16.66
C GLY A 36 -0.87 -0.47 15.71
N ALA A 37 0.09 0.34 16.19
CA ALA A 37 0.73 1.36 15.37
C ALA A 37 1.53 0.74 14.21
N THR A 38 2.28 -0.34 14.46
CA THR A 38 3.02 -1.02 13.38
C THR A 38 2.09 -1.76 12.42
N ALA A 39 1.02 -2.38 12.89
CA ALA A 39 -0.01 -3.00 12.06
C ALA A 39 -0.70 -1.99 11.12
N SER A 40 -0.99 -0.78 11.61
CA SER A 40 -1.60 0.29 10.81
C SER A 40 -0.70 0.81 9.68
N SER A 41 0.61 0.56 9.74
CA SER A 41 1.54 1.02 8.70
C SER A 41 1.33 0.33 7.34
N GLY A 42 0.85 -0.92 7.34
CA GLY A 42 0.52 -1.65 6.12
C GLY A 42 -0.71 -1.11 5.41
N THR A 43 -1.73 -0.66 6.15
CA THR A 43 -2.97 -0.15 5.56
C THR A 43 -2.75 1.19 4.84
N VAL A 44 -2.01 2.12 5.46
CA VAL A 44 -1.57 3.36 4.81
C VAL A 44 -0.64 3.08 3.63
N GLY A 45 0.22 2.08 3.78
CA GLY A 45 1.23 1.71 2.81
C GLY A 45 0.69 1.32 1.44
N ILE A 46 -0.49 0.71 1.40
CA ILE A 46 -1.18 0.33 0.16
C ILE A 46 -1.84 1.55 -0.51
N LEU A 47 -2.26 2.56 0.27
CA LEU A 47 -3.01 3.73 -0.22
C LEU A 47 -2.11 4.80 -0.85
N ILE A 48 -0.87 4.95 -0.37
CA ILE A 48 0.04 6.00 -0.85
C ILE A 48 0.86 5.46 -2.05
N PRO A 49 0.72 6.07 -3.24
CA PRO A 49 1.46 5.65 -4.44
C PRO A 49 3.00 5.70 -4.27
N PRO A 50 3.78 4.91 -5.04
CA PRO A 50 3.34 3.85 -5.97
C PRO A 50 2.80 2.63 -5.19
N SER A 51 1.72 2.00 -5.68
CA SER A 51 1.09 0.85 -5.03
C SER A 51 0.78 -0.24 -6.04
N GLY A 52 1.36 -1.42 -5.84
CA GLY A 52 1.14 -2.59 -6.73
C GLY A 52 -0.33 -3.01 -6.77
N SER A 53 -1.02 -3.01 -5.63
CA SER A 53 -2.45 -3.32 -5.56
C SER A 53 -3.29 -2.40 -6.43
N PHE A 54 -3.04 -1.08 -6.43
CA PHE A 54 -3.77 -0.15 -7.30
C PHE A 54 -3.49 -0.35 -8.78
N VAL A 55 -2.27 -0.76 -9.15
CA VAL A 55 -1.96 -1.09 -10.54
C VAL A 55 -2.79 -2.30 -10.98
N ILE A 56 -2.83 -3.36 -10.17
CA ILE A 56 -3.55 -4.58 -10.49
C ILE A 56 -5.06 -4.33 -10.58
N ILE A 57 -5.62 -3.60 -9.61
CA ILE A 57 -7.03 -3.18 -9.63
C ILE A 57 -7.31 -2.32 -10.87
N GLY A 58 -6.40 -1.41 -11.22
CA GLY A 58 -6.51 -0.61 -12.44
C GLY A 58 -6.55 -1.45 -13.72
N VAL A 59 -5.73 -2.50 -13.79
CA VAL A 59 -5.72 -3.42 -14.95
C VAL A 59 -6.98 -4.28 -14.99
N LEU A 60 -7.38 -4.88 -13.86
CA LEU A 60 -8.54 -5.78 -13.78
C LEU A 60 -9.87 -5.06 -14.01
N ALA A 61 -10.02 -3.86 -13.44
CA ALA A 61 -11.23 -3.06 -13.57
C ALA A 61 -11.20 -2.12 -14.79
N GLU A 62 -10.18 -2.23 -15.65
CA GLU A 62 -9.97 -1.36 -16.83
C GLU A 62 -10.00 0.14 -16.48
N LEU A 63 -9.51 0.50 -15.30
CA LEU A 63 -9.46 1.87 -14.80
C LEU A 63 -8.11 2.52 -15.10
N SER A 64 -8.13 3.85 -15.23
CA SER A 64 -6.89 4.63 -15.34
C SER A 64 -6.09 4.58 -14.04
N ILE A 65 -4.92 3.93 -14.09
CA ILE A 65 -3.97 3.82 -12.96
C ILE A 65 -3.61 5.20 -12.41
N GLY A 66 -3.39 6.19 -13.30
CA GLY A 66 -3.09 7.57 -12.88
C GLY A 66 -4.21 8.20 -12.05
N LYS A 67 -5.47 7.98 -12.44
CA LYS A 67 -6.62 8.46 -11.66
C LYS A 67 -6.74 7.74 -10.32
N LEU A 68 -6.48 6.44 -10.27
CA LEU A 68 -6.44 5.65 -9.02
C LEU A 68 -5.38 6.17 -8.06
N PHE A 69 -4.18 6.50 -8.55
CA PHE A 69 -3.11 7.04 -7.72
C PHE A 69 -3.48 8.41 -7.13
N ILE A 70 -4.10 9.30 -7.92
CA ILE A 70 -4.60 10.59 -7.43
C ILE A 70 -5.71 10.37 -6.40
N ALA A 71 -6.65 9.48 -6.71
CA ALA A 71 -7.76 9.15 -5.83
C ALA A 71 -7.30 8.55 -4.49
N GLY A 72 -6.14 7.88 -4.46
CA GLY A 72 -5.53 7.33 -3.24
C GLY A 72 -4.88 8.35 -2.31
N ILE A 73 -4.47 9.52 -2.81
CA ILE A 73 -3.77 10.54 -2.01
C ILE A 73 -4.67 11.05 -0.88
N LEU A 74 -5.90 11.46 -1.20
CA LEU A 74 -6.83 12.00 -0.22
C LEU A 74 -7.16 11.01 0.92
N PRO A 75 -7.60 9.76 0.65
CA PRO A 75 -7.84 8.78 1.70
C PRO A 75 -6.54 8.37 2.41
N GLY A 76 -5.39 8.36 1.74
CA GLY A 76 -4.09 8.10 2.35
C GLY A 76 -3.73 9.15 3.40
N ILE A 77 -3.78 10.44 3.04
CA ILE A 77 -3.52 11.56 3.96
C ILE A 77 -4.53 11.56 5.10
N LEU A 78 -5.83 11.40 4.79
CA LEU A 78 -6.89 11.36 5.79
C LEU A 78 -6.65 10.23 6.80
N SER A 79 -6.29 9.03 6.34
CA SER A 79 -5.97 7.89 7.20
C SER A 79 -4.78 8.18 8.11
N VAL A 80 -3.72 8.78 7.58
CA VAL A 80 -2.54 9.19 8.37
C VAL A 80 -2.95 10.17 9.46
N LEU A 81 -3.75 11.19 9.13
CA LEU A 81 -4.21 12.19 10.10
C LEU A 81 -5.09 11.56 11.18
N ILE A 82 -6.00 10.66 10.81
CA ILE A 82 -6.85 9.94 11.77
C ILE A 82 -6.00 9.07 12.70
N TYR A 83 -5.03 8.33 12.18
CA TYR A 83 -4.14 7.51 13.01
C TYR A 83 -3.26 8.35 13.92
N MET A 84 -2.72 9.48 13.44
CA MET A 84 -1.97 10.43 14.27
C MET A 84 -2.83 11.00 15.39
N ALA A 85 -4.06 11.43 15.09
CA ALA A 85 -5.00 11.93 16.08
C ALA A 85 -5.34 10.85 17.11
N MET A 86 -5.63 9.62 16.67
CA MET A 86 -5.95 8.50 17.56
C MET A 86 -4.81 8.19 18.52
N VAL A 87 -3.57 8.09 18.02
CA VAL A 87 -2.38 7.86 18.85
C VAL A 87 -2.19 9.01 19.85
N ASN A 88 -2.33 10.27 19.41
CA ASN A 88 -2.15 11.43 20.28
C ASN A 88 -3.22 11.48 21.39
N VAL A 89 -4.49 11.27 21.06
CA VAL A 89 -5.59 11.19 22.05
C VAL A 89 -5.34 10.05 23.05
N ARG A 90 -4.93 8.87 22.58
CA ARG A 90 -4.63 7.72 23.45
C ARG A 90 -3.46 8.01 24.40
N CYS A 91 -2.37 8.60 23.90
CA CYS A 91 -1.20 8.91 24.71
C CYS A 91 -1.45 10.05 25.71
N THR A 92 -2.28 11.04 25.36
CA THR A 92 -2.67 12.13 26.29
C THR A 92 -3.62 11.64 27.38
N MET A 93 -4.54 10.72 27.07
CA MET A 93 -5.44 10.12 28.06
C MET A 93 -4.73 9.11 28.97
N ASN A 94 -3.73 8.38 28.46
CA ASN A 94 -2.95 7.44 29.24
C ASN A 94 -1.45 7.56 28.91
N PRO A 95 -0.72 8.42 29.65
CA PRO A 95 0.72 8.62 29.45
C PRO A 95 1.57 7.37 29.67
N LYS A 96 1.03 6.33 30.34
CA LYS A 96 1.73 5.03 30.49
C LYS A 96 1.86 4.26 29.18
N LEU A 97 1.07 4.62 28.15
CA LEU A 97 1.12 3.95 26.84
C LEU A 97 2.40 4.28 26.04
N ALA A 98 2.93 5.49 26.24
CA ALA A 98 4.12 5.98 25.55
C ALA A 98 4.93 6.88 26.51
N PRO A 99 5.92 6.31 27.22
CA PRO A 99 6.80 7.09 28.09
C PRO A 99 7.54 8.16 27.28
N THR A 100 7.79 9.31 27.89
CA THR A 100 8.51 10.42 27.25
C THR A 100 9.94 9.97 26.92
N GLY A 101 10.24 9.89 25.62
CA GLY A 101 11.58 9.53 25.12
C GLY A 101 12.55 10.71 25.12
N GLN A 102 13.79 10.46 24.69
CA GLN A 102 14.78 11.52 24.46
C GLN A 102 14.30 12.51 23.38
N GLU A 103 14.49 13.79 23.64
CA GLU A 103 14.21 14.84 22.67
C GLU A 103 15.32 14.91 21.63
N PHE A 104 14.95 14.73 20.36
CA PHE A 104 15.86 14.94 19.23
C PHE A 104 15.66 16.34 18.64
N SER A 105 16.76 16.99 18.32
CA SER A 105 16.77 18.28 17.63
C SER A 105 16.19 18.17 16.22
N TRP A 106 15.61 19.26 15.70
CA TRP A 106 15.10 19.31 14.31
C TRP A 106 16.19 18.98 13.26
N LYS A 107 17.45 19.31 13.55
CA LYS A 107 18.59 18.95 12.69
C LYS A 107 18.80 17.44 12.60
N GLU A 108 18.74 16.73 13.73
CA GLU A 108 18.89 15.26 13.77
C GLU A 108 17.73 14.54 13.07
N ARG A 109 16.50 15.09 13.19
CA ARG A 109 15.32 14.56 12.50
C ARG A 109 15.50 14.63 10.99
N ILE A 110 15.85 15.79 10.45
CA ILE A 110 16.07 16.00 9.01
C ILE A 110 17.29 15.21 8.50
N PHE A 111 18.36 15.13 9.29
CA PHE A 111 19.54 14.36 8.90
C PHE A 111 19.23 12.86 8.81
N SER A 112 18.33 12.34 9.66
CA SER A 112 17.89 10.94 9.60
C SER A 112 17.10 10.62 8.34
N LEU A 113 16.34 11.58 7.80
CA LEU A 113 15.60 11.44 6.53
C LEU A 113 16.55 11.27 5.32
N LYS A 114 17.80 11.74 5.38
CA LYS A 114 18.76 11.56 4.28
C LYS A 114 19.03 10.08 3.96
N LYS A 115 18.83 9.15 4.90
CA LYS A 115 19.01 7.71 4.65
C LYS A 115 17.96 7.13 3.68
N GLY A 116 16.82 7.79 3.48
CA GLY A 116 15.74 7.36 2.60
C GLY A 116 15.71 8.04 1.21
N TRP A 117 16.77 8.75 0.83
CA TRP A 117 16.78 9.59 -0.38
C TRP A 117 16.43 8.83 -1.66
N GLY A 118 16.88 7.58 -1.83
CA GLY A 118 16.63 6.79 -3.04
C GLY A 118 15.15 6.51 -3.28
N VAL A 119 14.39 6.27 -2.21
CA VAL A 119 12.92 6.07 -2.30
C VAL A 119 12.22 7.37 -2.68
N ALA A 120 12.67 8.51 -2.12
CA ALA A 120 12.13 9.81 -2.49
C ALA A 120 12.39 10.14 -3.96
N VAL A 121 13.57 9.80 -4.50
CA VAL A 121 13.88 9.97 -5.92
C VAL A 121 12.94 9.16 -6.81
N ILE A 122 12.75 7.87 -6.51
CA ILE A 122 11.81 7.02 -7.26
C ILE A 122 10.39 7.59 -7.19
N PHE A 123 9.93 8.00 -6.01
CA PHE A 123 8.61 8.60 -5.83
C PHE A 123 8.45 9.84 -6.69
N VAL A 124 9.38 10.80 -6.63
CA VAL A 124 9.30 12.04 -7.40
C VAL A 124 9.32 11.77 -8.90
N VAL A 125 10.14 10.83 -9.36
CA VAL A 125 10.22 10.50 -10.78
C VAL A 125 8.96 9.80 -11.28
N VAL A 126 8.47 8.79 -10.55
CA VAL A 126 7.31 8.00 -10.97
C VAL A 126 6.04 8.86 -10.89
N ILE A 127 5.82 9.52 -9.76
CA ILE A 127 4.61 10.33 -9.52
C ILE A 127 4.68 11.64 -10.31
N GLY A 128 5.84 12.29 -10.34
CA GLY A 128 6.04 13.51 -11.13
C GLY A 128 5.90 13.27 -12.63
N GLY A 129 6.48 12.20 -13.15
CA GLY A 129 6.34 11.83 -14.57
C GLY A 129 4.91 11.49 -14.97
N LEU A 130 4.18 10.80 -14.09
CA LEU A 130 2.79 10.42 -14.31
C LEU A 130 1.86 11.64 -14.28
N TYR A 131 2.04 12.55 -13.31
CA TYR A 131 1.17 13.71 -13.13
C TYR A 131 1.48 14.86 -14.09
N ALA A 132 2.73 15.00 -14.51
CA ALA A 132 3.08 15.94 -15.56
C ALA A 132 2.58 15.49 -16.95
N GLY A 133 2.00 14.28 -17.06
CA GLY A 133 1.52 13.71 -18.31
C GLY A 133 2.63 13.40 -19.31
N ILE A 134 3.88 13.35 -18.85
CA ILE A 134 5.06 13.12 -19.68
C ILE A 134 5.09 11.67 -20.17
N ALA A 135 4.60 10.74 -19.34
CA ALA A 135 4.65 9.30 -19.58
C ALA A 135 3.43 8.59 -18.97
N SER A 136 3.05 7.48 -19.60
CA SER A 136 2.05 6.53 -19.11
C SER A 136 2.53 5.79 -17.86
N ALA A 137 1.59 5.18 -17.12
CA ALA A 137 1.90 4.42 -15.90
C ALA A 137 2.94 3.31 -16.11
N ILE A 138 2.96 2.69 -17.29
CA ILE A 138 3.93 1.63 -17.64
C ILE A 138 5.31 2.24 -17.87
N GLU A 139 5.40 3.36 -18.57
CA GLU A 139 6.65 4.05 -18.88
C GLU A 139 7.31 4.63 -17.62
N VAL A 140 6.53 5.24 -16.72
CA VAL A 140 7.09 5.71 -15.44
C VAL A 140 7.50 4.55 -14.53
N ALA A 141 6.81 3.41 -14.57
CA ALA A 141 7.22 2.22 -13.83
C ALA A 141 8.55 1.65 -14.37
N ALA A 142 8.73 1.61 -15.69
CA ALA A 142 9.99 1.22 -16.32
C ALA A 142 11.14 2.15 -15.93
N LEU A 143 10.90 3.46 -15.92
CA LEU A 143 11.89 4.46 -15.48
C LEU A 143 12.25 4.29 -14.00
N GLY A 144 11.26 4.03 -13.14
CA GLY A 144 11.47 3.73 -11.71
C GLY A 144 12.31 2.48 -11.49
N CYS A 145 12.05 1.41 -12.24
CA CYS A 145 12.85 0.18 -12.22
C CYS A 145 14.29 0.43 -12.66
N PHE A 146 14.48 1.18 -13.76
CA PHE A 146 15.81 1.55 -14.24
C PHE A 146 16.60 2.34 -13.19
N ILE A 147 15.98 3.34 -12.55
CA ILE A 147 16.60 4.13 -11.48
C ILE A 147 16.94 3.25 -10.27
N ALA A 148 16.04 2.33 -9.89
CA ALA A 148 16.31 1.38 -8.81
C ALA A 148 17.52 0.48 -9.13
N LEU A 149 17.61 -0.04 -10.35
CA LEU A 149 18.75 -0.83 -10.82
C LEU A 149 20.06 -0.03 -10.81
N VAL A 150 20.03 1.22 -11.28
CA VAL A 150 21.19 2.12 -11.25
C VAL A 150 21.62 2.40 -9.81
N MET A 151 20.69 2.65 -8.88
CA MET A 151 21.02 2.85 -7.46
C MET A 151 21.63 1.61 -6.82
N VAL A 152 21.11 0.42 -7.14
CA VAL A 152 21.70 -0.85 -6.70
C VAL A 152 23.11 -1.00 -7.28
N PHE A 153 23.31 -0.66 -8.56
CA PHE A 153 24.61 -0.72 -9.23
C PHE A 153 25.64 0.25 -8.63
N ILE A 154 25.23 1.47 -8.29
CA ILE A 154 26.10 2.42 -7.58
C ILE A 154 26.43 1.90 -6.17
N ALA A 155 25.48 1.26 -5.48
CA ALA A 155 25.72 0.63 -4.19
C ALA A 155 26.64 -0.60 -4.29
N MET A 156 26.74 -1.27 -5.45
CA MET A 156 27.66 -2.40 -5.69
C MET A 156 29.14 -2.03 -5.59
N ALA A 157 29.49 -0.75 -5.73
CA ALA A 157 30.86 -0.29 -5.49
C ALA A 157 31.34 -0.53 -4.04
N GLY A 158 30.43 -0.89 -3.12
CA GLY A 158 30.70 -1.18 -1.71
C GLY A 158 30.85 -2.66 -1.30
N GLY A 159 30.64 -3.66 -2.18
CA GLY A 159 30.95 -5.08 -1.84
C GLY A 159 30.05 -6.19 -2.45
N LYS A 160 30.43 -7.46 -2.19
CA LYS A 160 29.91 -8.70 -2.81
C LYS A 160 28.46 -9.10 -2.43
N SER A 161 27.81 -8.43 -1.49
CA SER A 161 26.47 -8.83 -0.98
C SER A 161 25.32 -8.50 -1.94
N THR A 162 25.54 -7.67 -2.96
CA THR A 162 24.45 -7.11 -3.78
C THR A 162 23.90 -8.08 -4.83
N TRP A 163 24.69 -9.04 -5.31
CA TRP A 163 24.20 -10.03 -6.28
C TRP A 163 23.13 -10.95 -5.68
N VAL A 164 23.32 -11.34 -4.42
CA VAL A 164 22.33 -12.15 -3.68
C VAL A 164 21.05 -11.34 -3.49
N MET A 165 21.15 -10.08 -3.06
CA MET A 165 19.98 -9.20 -2.89
C MET A 165 19.23 -8.95 -4.20
N LEU A 166 19.93 -8.80 -5.33
CA LEU A 166 19.30 -8.64 -6.64
C LEU A 166 18.57 -9.92 -7.05
N LYS A 167 19.20 -11.09 -6.87
CA LYS A 167 18.58 -12.38 -7.14
C LYS A 167 17.32 -12.58 -6.30
N ASP A 168 17.39 -12.28 -5.01
CA ASP A 168 16.24 -12.40 -4.10
C ASP A 168 15.11 -11.45 -4.52
N ALA A 169 15.42 -10.19 -4.84
CA ALA A 169 14.43 -9.23 -5.32
C ALA A 169 13.75 -9.67 -6.63
N VAL A 170 14.50 -10.26 -7.56
CA VAL A 170 13.95 -10.81 -8.82
C VAL A 170 13.06 -12.02 -8.53
N LEU A 171 13.49 -12.95 -7.67
CA LEU A 171 12.68 -14.12 -7.31
C LEU A 171 11.38 -13.73 -6.60
N ASP A 172 11.44 -12.77 -5.68
CA ASP A 172 10.26 -12.20 -5.01
C ASP A 172 9.30 -11.56 -6.03
N THR A 173 9.85 -10.82 -7.00
CA THR A 173 9.06 -10.20 -8.08
C THR A 173 8.41 -11.26 -8.97
N ILE A 174 9.12 -12.32 -9.34
CA ILE A 174 8.59 -13.43 -10.12
C ILE A 174 7.45 -14.12 -9.37
N GLY A 175 7.61 -14.37 -8.07
CA GLY A 175 6.58 -14.96 -7.23
C GLY A 175 5.31 -14.11 -7.20
N LEU A 176 5.46 -12.80 -6.99
CA LEU A 176 4.35 -11.85 -7.01
C LEU A 176 3.65 -11.80 -8.39
N CYS A 177 4.42 -11.76 -9.49
CA CYS A 177 3.87 -11.84 -10.84
C CYS A 177 3.12 -13.15 -11.10
N ALA A 178 3.65 -14.29 -10.66
CA ALA A 178 3.01 -15.60 -10.84
C ALA A 178 1.67 -15.68 -10.09
N MET A 179 1.62 -15.18 -8.85
CA MET A 179 0.37 -15.08 -8.08
C MET A 179 -0.67 -14.20 -8.80
N ILE A 180 -0.24 -13.05 -9.33
CA ILE A 180 -1.12 -12.13 -10.07
C ILE A 180 -1.64 -12.78 -11.35
N PHE A 181 -0.77 -13.40 -12.16
CA PHE A 181 -1.21 -14.04 -13.40
C PHE A 181 -2.17 -15.19 -13.14
N ALA A 182 -1.91 -16.03 -12.14
CA ALA A 182 -2.83 -17.09 -11.74
C ALA A 182 -4.20 -16.52 -11.33
N PHE A 183 -4.20 -15.42 -10.58
CA PHE A 183 -5.43 -14.72 -10.19
C PHE A 183 -6.17 -14.15 -11.40
N ILE A 184 -5.50 -13.42 -12.30
CA ILE A 184 -6.11 -12.84 -13.51
C ILE A 184 -6.74 -13.94 -14.38
N ILE A 185 -6.07 -15.08 -14.55
CA ILE A 185 -6.61 -16.20 -15.33
C ILE A 185 -7.87 -16.77 -14.66
N GLY A 186 -7.82 -17.02 -13.35
CA GLY A 186 -8.97 -17.53 -12.58
C GLY A 186 -10.16 -16.57 -12.58
N ALA A 187 -9.90 -15.29 -12.30
CA ALA A 187 -10.89 -14.23 -12.31
C ALA A 187 -11.49 -14.03 -13.71
N GLY A 188 -10.69 -14.12 -14.77
CA GLY A 188 -11.16 -14.02 -16.15
C GLY A 188 -12.11 -15.16 -16.54
N ILE A 189 -11.76 -16.40 -16.19
CA ILE A 189 -12.63 -17.57 -16.44
C ILE A 189 -13.94 -17.44 -15.65
N PHE A 190 -13.86 -17.03 -14.38
CA PHE A 190 -15.03 -16.83 -13.53
C PHE A 190 -15.92 -15.68 -14.03
N SER A 191 -15.33 -14.55 -14.43
CA SER A 191 -16.04 -13.40 -14.99
C SER A 191 -16.78 -13.77 -16.28
N LEU A 192 -16.15 -14.56 -17.16
CA LEU A 192 -16.79 -15.09 -18.35
C LEU A 192 -17.99 -15.99 -17.99
N PHE A 193 -17.83 -16.91 -17.03
CA PHE A 193 -18.91 -17.77 -16.55
C PHE A 193 -20.10 -16.98 -15.98
N ILE A 194 -19.84 -15.99 -15.13
CA ILE A 194 -20.86 -15.13 -14.52
C ILE A 194 -21.57 -14.25 -15.56
N THR A 195 -20.84 -13.80 -16.58
CA THR A 195 -21.40 -13.04 -17.71
C THR A 195 -22.30 -13.93 -18.57
N LEU A 196 -21.86 -15.13 -18.93
CA LEU A 196 -22.62 -16.07 -19.76
C LEU A 196 -23.84 -16.67 -19.04
N SER A 197 -23.77 -16.84 -17.72
CA SER A 197 -24.89 -17.32 -16.91
C SER A 197 -26.00 -16.28 -16.72
N GLY A 198 -25.79 -15.03 -17.13
CA GLY A 198 -26.80 -13.97 -17.02
C GLY A 198 -27.05 -13.46 -15.59
N VAL A 199 -26.17 -13.83 -14.65
CA VAL A 199 -26.30 -13.44 -13.23
C VAL A 199 -26.12 -11.93 -13.04
N ILE A 200 -25.20 -11.29 -13.79
CA ILE A 200 -24.95 -9.84 -13.67
C ILE A 200 -26.21 -9.02 -14.03
N PRO A 201 -26.84 -9.19 -15.22
CA PRO A 201 -28.08 -8.48 -15.54
C PRO A 201 -29.19 -8.72 -14.51
N LEU A 202 -29.35 -9.96 -14.04
CA LEU A 202 -30.36 -10.32 -13.03
C LEU A 202 -30.17 -9.50 -11.73
N LEU A 203 -28.94 -9.45 -11.22
CA LEU A 203 -28.61 -8.69 -10.01
C LEU A 203 -28.77 -7.19 -10.22
N VAL A 204 -28.35 -6.66 -11.37
CA VAL A 204 -28.52 -5.24 -11.71
C VAL A 204 -30.01 -4.87 -11.73
N HIS A 205 -30.86 -5.69 -12.35
CA HIS A 205 -32.30 -5.47 -12.37
C HIS A 205 -32.93 -5.57 -10.98
N PHE A 206 -32.50 -6.53 -10.16
CA PHE A 206 -32.95 -6.66 -8.78
C PHE A 206 -32.63 -5.40 -7.95
N VAL A 207 -31.38 -4.92 -8.02
CA VAL A 207 -30.94 -3.73 -7.28
C VAL A 207 -31.59 -2.46 -7.84
N ALA A 208 -31.73 -2.33 -9.16
CA ALA A 208 -32.39 -1.18 -9.78
C ALA A 208 -33.90 -1.14 -9.51
N GLY A 209 -34.54 -2.29 -9.26
CA GLY A 209 -35.94 -2.41 -8.86
C GLY A 209 -36.20 -2.01 -7.40
N LEU A 210 -35.17 -1.94 -6.57
CA LEU A 210 -35.28 -1.40 -5.22
C LEU A 210 -35.46 0.13 -5.32
N ALA A 211 -36.59 0.65 -4.85
CA ALA A 211 -36.86 2.08 -4.74
C ALA A 211 -36.03 2.74 -3.61
N LEU A 212 -34.75 2.41 -3.51
CA LEU A 212 -33.84 2.89 -2.49
C LEU A 212 -33.00 4.06 -3.01
N PRO A 213 -32.67 5.03 -2.14
CA PRO A 213 -31.71 6.07 -2.50
C PRO A 213 -30.35 5.47 -2.86
N ARG A 214 -29.70 6.03 -3.90
CA ARG A 214 -28.37 5.57 -4.38
C ARG A 214 -27.32 5.52 -3.26
N LEU A 215 -27.38 6.47 -2.33
CA LEU A 215 -26.49 6.53 -1.17
C LEU A 215 -26.67 5.33 -0.23
N LEU A 216 -27.90 4.86 -0.05
CA LEU A 216 -28.17 3.71 0.82
C LEU A 216 -27.65 2.41 0.18
N ILE A 217 -27.80 2.26 -1.14
CA ILE A 217 -27.22 1.13 -1.88
C ILE A 217 -25.70 1.13 -1.72
N LEU A 218 -25.05 2.29 -1.88
CA LEU A 218 -23.62 2.42 -1.68
C LEU A 218 -23.19 2.05 -0.25
N LEU A 219 -23.92 2.52 0.76
CA LEU A 219 -23.65 2.16 2.16
C LEU A 219 -23.81 0.66 2.43
N MET A 220 -24.81 0.01 1.82
CA MET A 220 -24.98 -1.45 1.94
C MET A 220 -23.81 -2.21 1.30
N ILE A 221 -23.36 -1.78 0.12
CA ILE A 221 -22.18 -2.36 -0.54
C ILE A 221 -20.95 -2.19 0.37
N CYS A 222 -20.71 -1.00 0.92
CA CYS A 222 -19.62 -0.77 1.87
C CYS A 222 -19.75 -1.67 3.12
N ALA A 223 -20.94 -1.83 3.67
CA ALA A 223 -21.20 -2.67 4.83
C ALA A 223 -20.90 -4.16 4.57
N ILE A 224 -21.08 -4.63 3.33
CA ILE A 224 -20.69 -5.98 2.91
C ILE A 224 -19.17 -6.08 2.71
N TYR A 225 -18.55 -5.05 2.12
CA TYR A 225 -17.12 -5.02 1.82
C TYR A 225 -16.25 -4.92 3.09
N ILE A 226 -16.67 -4.23 4.14
CA ILE A 226 -15.89 -4.11 5.38
C ILE A 226 -15.54 -5.47 6.00
N PRO A 227 -16.51 -6.36 6.33
CA PRO A 227 -16.20 -7.66 6.91
C PRO A 227 -15.44 -8.55 5.91
N LEU A 228 -15.77 -8.52 4.62
CA LEU A 228 -15.00 -9.25 3.60
C LEU A 228 -13.53 -8.82 3.58
N GLY A 229 -13.25 -7.52 3.67
CA GLY A 229 -11.89 -6.98 3.71
C GLY A 229 -11.13 -7.25 5.00
N MET A 230 -11.79 -7.76 6.04
CA MET A 230 -11.09 -8.29 7.22
C MET A 230 -10.52 -9.69 6.96
N PHE A 231 -11.07 -10.45 6.00
CA PHE A 231 -10.67 -11.82 5.69
C PHE A 231 -9.87 -11.94 4.39
N PHE A 232 -10.17 -11.12 3.39
CA PHE A 232 -9.60 -11.20 2.05
C PHE A 232 -8.59 -10.08 1.78
N ASP A 233 -7.54 -10.40 1.02
CA ASP A 233 -6.58 -9.42 0.52
C ASP A 233 -7.25 -8.50 -0.53
N PRO A 234 -6.83 -7.22 -0.68
CA PRO A 234 -7.42 -6.29 -1.65
C PRO A 234 -7.50 -6.85 -3.08
N LEU A 235 -6.55 -7.70 -3.48
CA LEU A 235 -6.57 -8.32 -4.80
C LEU A 235 -7.69 -9.34 -4.95
N SER A 236 -8.03 -10.07 -3.89
CA SER A 236 -9.08 -11.09 -3.89
C SER A 236 -10.50 -10.52 -3.84
N MET A 237 -10.64 -9.24 -3.50
CA MET A 237 -11.94 -8.56 -3.37
C MET A 237 -12.43 -7.87 -4.66
N VAL A 238 -11.58 -7.83 -5.69
CA VAL A 238 -11.87 -7.17 -6.99
C VAL A 238 -12.24 -8.20 -8.03
#